data_AF-A0A8W8MZE1-F1
#
_entry.id   AF-A0A8W8MZE1-F1
#
_cell.length_a   1.000
_cell.length_b   1.000
_cell.length_c   1.000
_cell.angle_alpha   90.00
_cell.angle_beta   90.00
_cell.angle_gamma   90.00
#
_symmetry.space_group_name_H-M   'P 1'
#
loop_
_entity.id
_entity.type
_entity.pdbx_description
1 polymer ?
#
loop_
_entity_poly.entity_id
_entity_poly.type
_entity_poly.pdbx_seq_one_letter_code
_entity_poly.pdbx_strand_id
1 'polypeptide(L)'
;MAENFKDLRLKLQSPHNSSSSRHSRDRKSEKSRRDSSNGKYKSKSHYQDLDASWSNADELSKVHAGIKQRRLFNDDQCEKIEEKINETVKIADKGEYKSHTVDRAPLRNKYFFGEGYTYGSQLEKKGPGMERLYPKGEVDEIPDWIHELVIKPLYDAKIVPEGFVNSAVINDYMPGGCIVSHIDPPHIFDRPIVSVSFFSDSALCFGCKFSFRPIRVSTPVLCLPIDRGCVTMISGYAADDITHCIRPQDVVQRRAVIILRRVFPDAPRLEPVVEKESSWKRKRSSVESGSISEDDSHHKSRRTVSIHRSKHHSSSHRQSSKARKTEKNGHSRVVSKTSDSQDSSEDDEAVVTPKKSVRQVRVSRMARHRKLCW
;
A
#
# COMPACT_ATOMS: atom_id res chain seq x y z
N MET A 1 0.40 -22.71 -8.82
CA MET A 1 -0.40 -22.51 -10.05
C MET A 1 -0.31 -21.04 -10.46
N ALA A 2 0.15 -20.69 -11.68
CA ALA A 2 0.39 -19.28 -12.05
C ALA A 2 -0.07 -18.88 -13.48
N GLU A 3 -0.48 -19.83 -14.32
CA GLU A 3 -0.46 -19.68 -15.79
C GLU A 3 -1.53 -18.75 -16.41
N ASN A 4 -2.45 -18.19 -15.63
CA ASN A 4 -3.60 -17.43 -16.15
C ASN A 4 -3.63 -15.92 -15.79
N PHE A 5 -2.62 -15.40 -15.09
CA PHE A 5 -2.58 -13.98 -14.72
C PHE A 5 -1.78 -13.14 -15.72
N LYS A 6 -2.49 -12.31 -16.50
CA LYS A 6 -1.89 -11.42 -17.50
C LYS A 6 -1.16 -10.24 -16.84
N ASP A 7 0.15 -10.18 -17.11
CA ASP A 7 1.06 -9.06 -16.86
C ASP A 7 0.39 -7.69 -17.09
N LEU A 8 0.45 -6.80 -16.10
CA LEU A 8 -0.21 -5.50 -16.17
C LEU A 8 0.51 -4.50 -17.08
N ARG A 9 1.79 -4.70 -17.42
CA ARG A 9 2.53 -3.87 -18.39
C ARG A 9 1.85 -3.87 -19.76
N LEU A 10 1.35 -5.03 -20.19
CA LEU A 10 0.58 -5.18 -21.43
C LEU A 10 -0.69 -4.30 -21.43
N LYS A 11 -1.32 -4.12 -20.26
CA LYS A 11 -2.52 -3.27 -20.09
C LYS A 11 -2.18 -1.78 -20.06
N LEU A 12 -0.97 -1.40 -19.63
CA LEU A 12 -0.47 -0.03 -19.71
C LEU A 12 -0.08 0.35 -21.15
N GLN A 13 0.47 -0.60 -21.91
CA GLN A 13 0.97 -0.40 -23.28
C GLN A 13 -0.13 -0.36 -24.35
N SER A 14 -1.37 -0.76 -24.02
CA SER A 14 -2.46 -0.89 -25.00
C SER A 14 -3.08 0.47 -25.37
N PRO A 15 -2.88 1.02 -26.59
CA PRO A 15 -3.68 2.14 -27.06
C PRO A 15 -5.09 1.62 -27.36
N HIS A 16 -6.12 2.20 -26.74
CA HIS A 16 -7.48 1.92 -27.15
C HIS A 16 -7.73 2.53 -28.53
N ASN A 17 -7.87 1.67 -29.54
CA ASN A 17 -8.37 2.05 -30.86
C ASN A 17 -9.68 2.84 -30.70
N SER A 18 -9.66 4.12 -31.04
CA SER A 18 -10.85 4.95 -31.14
C SER A 18 -11.61 4.62 -32.43
N SER A 19 -12.21 3.43 -32.48
CA SER A 19 -12.97 2.91 -33.63
C SER A 19 -14.35 3.58 -33.75
N SER A 20 -14.38 4.92 -33.75
CA SER A 20 -15.53 5.68 -34.22
C SER A 20 -15.52 5.66 -35.75
N SER A 21 -16.46 4.93 -36.35
CA SER A 21 -16.60 4.78 -37.80
C SER A 21 -16.95 6.11 -38.48
N ARG A 22 -15.92 6.83 -38.95
CA ARG A 22 -16.11 7.97 -39.86
C ARG A 22 -16.46 7.44 -41.26
N HIS A 23 -17.74 7.18 -41.50
CA HIS A 23 -18.25 6.99 -42.85
C HIS A 23 -17.88 8.21 -43.72
N SER A 24 -17.18 7.97 -44.82
CA SER A 24 -17.05 8.96 -45.88
C SER A 24 -18.42 9.30 -46.46
N ARG A 25 -18.71 10.60 -46.59
CA ARG A 25 -19.75 11.12 -47.49
C ARG A 25 -19.26 12.43 -48.10
N ASP A 26 -18.88 12.37 -49.37
CA ASP A 26 -18.67 13.55 -50.21
C ASP A 26 -19.89 14.48 -50.22
N ARG A 27 -19.65 15.78 -50.02
CA ARG A 27 -20.39 16.86 -50.68
C ARG A 27 -19.43 18.00 -51.02
N LYS A 28 -19.47 18.47 -52.26
CA LYS A 28 -18.68 19.60 -52.78
C LYS A 28 -19.43 20.94 -52.58
N SER A 29 -18.66 22.04 -52.60
CA SER A 29 -19.12 23.44 -52.71
C SER A 29 -19.93 23.97 -51.50
N GLU A 30 -19.96 25.27 -51.18
CA GLU A 30 -19.70 26.50 -51.97
C GLU A 30 -18.73 27.52 -51.32
N LYS A 31 -18.69 28.75 -51.89
CA LYS A 31 -17.73 29.83 -51.68
C LYS A 31 -17.86 30.61 -50.36
N SER A 32 -16.69 31.07 -49.89
CA SER A 32 -16.39 32.34 -49.21
C SER A 32 -17.41 33.02 -48.26
N ARG A 33 -16.90 33.40 -47.09
CA ARG A 33 -16.75 34.82 -46.71
C ARG A 33 -15.52 35.01 -45.83
N ARG A 34 -14.84 36.15 -45.98
CA ARG A 34 -13.91 36.66 -44.95
C ARG A 34 -14.77 37.22 -43.82
N ASP A 35 -14.34 37.02 -42.59
CA ASP A 35 -14.61 38.01 -41.54
C ASP A 35 -13.42 38.06 -40.57
N SER A 36 -13.18 39.22 -39.97
CA SER A 36 -12.00 39.50 -39.14
C SER A 36 -12.42 40.17 -37.85
N SER A 37 -12.40 39.42 -36.74
CA SER A 37 -12.69 40.00 -35.42
C SER A 37 -11.83 39.42 -34.30
N ASN A 38 -11.08 40.33 -33.67
CA ASN A 38 -10.46 40.29 -32.34
C ASN A 38 -10.04 38.92 -31.75
N GLY A 39 -8.73 38.67 -31.79
CA GLY A 39 -8.11 37.70 -30.90
C GLY A 39 -8.17 38.13 -29.43
N LYS A 40 -8.58 37.22 -28.54
CA LYS A 40 -8.26 37.25 -27.11
C LYS A 40 -7.66 35.90 -26.70
N TYR A 41 -6.46 35.61 -27.22
CA TYR A 41 -5.61 34.58 -26.63
C TYR A 41 -5.26 35.00 -25.21
N LYS A 42 -5.99 34.45 -24.22
CA LYS A 42 -5.61 34.55 -22.82
C LYS A 42 -4.28 33.83 -22.65
N SER A 43 -3.19 34.57 -22.54
CA SER A 43 -1.92 34.03 -22.08
C SER A 43 -2.15 33.35 -20.74
N LYS A 44 -1.90 32.03 -20.66
CA LYS A 44 -1.83 31.35 -19.36
C LYS A 44 -0.61 31.89 -18.63
N SER A 45 -0.76 32.09 -17.33
CA SER A 45 0.24 32.81 -16.56
C SER A 45 1.53 32.00 -16.42
N HIS A 46 2.63 32.52 -16.95
CA HIS A 46 3.98 32.00 -16.73
C HIS A 46 4.34 31.92 -15.23
N TYR A 47 3.66 32.67 -14.37
CA TYR A 47 3.81 32.56 -12.91
C TYR A 47 3.18 31.29 -12.33
N GLN A 48 2.13 30.71 -12.95
CA GLN A 48 1.52 29.47 -12.45
C GLN A 48 2.38 28.24 -12.72
N ASP A 49 3.06 28.19 -13.87
CA ASP A 49 3.98 27.10 -14.19
C ASP A 49 5.28 27.19 -13.35
N LEU A 50 5.72 28.42 -13.01
CA LEU A 50 6.80 28.63 -12.04
C LEU A 50 6.41 28.17 -10.63
N ASP A 51 5.28 28.64 -10.09
CA ASP A 51 4.77 28.30 -8.75
C ASP A 51 4.64 26.77 -8.56
N ALA A 52 4.06 26.08 -9.56
CA ALA A 52 4.01 24.62 -9.60
C ALA A 52 5.41 23.97 -9.65
N SER A 53 6.38 24.56 -10.35
CA SER A 53 7.74 24.05 -10.43
C SER A 53 8.53 24.20 -9.12
N TRP A 54 8.36 25.31 -8.39
CA TRP A 54 8.95 25.51 -7.06
C TRP A 54 8.29 24.56 -6.04
N SER A 55 6.96 24.47 -6.02
CA SER A 55 6.22 23.56 -5.13
C SER A 55 6.64 22.09 -5.30
N ASN A 56 6.88 21.64 -6.54
CA ASN A 56 7.38 20.28 -6.80
C ASN A 56 8.81 20.06 -6.27
N ALA A 57 9.67 21.08 -6.31
CA ALA A 57 11.04 21.00 -5.80
C ALA A 57 11.07 20.94 -4.27
N ASP A 58 10.24 21.75 -3.60
CA ASP A 58 10.06 21.72 -2.14
C ASP A 58 9.49 20.37 -1.67
N GLU A 59 8.51 19.81 -2.39
CA GLU A 59 7.97 18.49 -2.09
C GLU A 59 9.05 17.40 -2.26
N LEU A 60 9.76 17.39 -3.39
CA LEU A 60 10.87 16.48 -3.65
C LEU A 60 11.96 16.55 -2.56
N SER A 61 12.30 17.75 -2.08
CA SER A 61 13.27 17.94 -1.00
C SER A 61 12.78 17.35 0.34
N LYS A 62 11.49 17.50 0.67
CA LYS A 62 10.89 16.89 1.88
C LYS A 62 10.87 15.36 1.80
N VAL A 63 10.56 14.81 0.62
CA VAL A 63 10.60 13.37 0.37
C VAL A 63 12.04 12.84 0.54
N HIS A 64 13.04 13.50 -0.04
CA HIS A 64 14.44 13.09 0.13
C HIS A 64 14.92 13.16 1.59
N ALA A 65 14.53 14.19 2.35
CA ALA A 65 14.90 14.32 3.76
C ALA A 65 14.38 13.17 4.64
N GLY A 66 13.26 12.53 4.24
CA GLY A 66 12.69 11.38 4.93
C GLY A 66 13.29 10.01 4.56
N ILE A 67 14.15 9.94 3.55
CA ILE A 67 14.68 8.68 2.97
C ILE A 67 16.14 8.48 3.38
N LYS A 68 16.51 7.25 3.74
CA LYS A 68 17.91 6.81 3.82
C LYS A 68 18.08 5.49 3.09
N GLN A 69 19.14 5.36 2.29
CA GLN A 69 19.47 4.14 1.58
C GLN A 69 20.95 3.75 1.76
N ARG A 70 21.23 2.44 1.76
CA ARG A 70 22.56 1.90 1.50
C ARG A 70 22.47 0.46 1.00
N ARG A 71 23.41 0.01 0.17
CA ARG A 71 23.64 -1.43 -0.03
C ARG A 71 24.25 -1.99 1.26
N LEU A 72 23.58 -2.96 1.89
CA LEU A 72 24.08 -3.64 3.10
C LEU A 72 24.42 -5.10 2.82
N PHE A 73 23.65 -5.74 1.93
CA PHE A 73 23.83 -7.14 1.59
C PHE A 73 24.65 -7.25 0.30
N ASN A 74 25.68 -8.09 0.32
CA ASN A 74 26.40 -8.48 -0.88
C ASN A 74 25.61 -9.56 -1.65
N ASP A 75 26.12 -9.95 -2.81
CA ASP A 75 25.39 -10.86 -3.70
C ASP A 75 25.23 -12.27 -3.12
N ASP A 76 26.26 -12.84 -2.47
CA ASP A 76 26.19 -14.13 -1.76
C ASP A 76 25.15 -14.13 -0.62
N GLN A 77 25.07 -13.03 0.14
CA GLN A 77 24.07 -12.84 1.19
C GLN A 77 22.66 -12.74 0.60
N CYS A 78 22.50 -12.02 -0.51
CA CYS A 78 21.23 -11.97 -1.22
C CYS A 78 20.82 -13.33 -1.76
N GLU A 79 21.72 -14.13 -2.32
CA GLU A 79 21.41 -15.50 -2.79
C GLU A 79 20.92 -16.39 -1.64
N LYS A 80 21.65 -16.42 -0.51
CA LYS A 80 21.24 -17.19 0.68
C LYS A 80 19.89 -16.74 1.24
N ILE A 81 19.56 -15.45 1.19
CA ILE A 81 18.26 -14.94 1.63
C ILE A 81 17.15 -15.27 0.60
N GLU A 82 17.46 -15.19 -0.69
CA GLU A 82 16.56 -15.53 -1.79
C GLU A 82 16.19 -17.03 -1.80
N GLU A 83 17.12 -17.91 -1.43
CA GLU A 83 16.83 -19.32 -1.14
C GLU A 83 15.80 -19.47 0.01
N LYS A 84 15.95 -18.71 1.10
CA LYS A 84 14.99 -18.76 2.22
C LYS A 84 13.64 -18.15 1.88
N ILE A 85 13.57 -17.12 1.03
CA ILE A 85 12.32 -16.65 0.45
C ILE A 85 11.68 -17.75 -0.42
N ASN A 86 12.46 -18.50 -1.20
CA ASN A 86 11.97 -19.63 -1.98
C ASN A 86 11.47 -20.81 -1.11
N GLU A 87 12.10 -21.08 0.03
CA GLU A 87 11.59 -22.02 1.03
C GLU A 87 10.25 -21.54 1.62
N THR A 88 10.15 -20.27 2.02
CA THR A 88 8.89 -19.67 2.51
C THR A 88 7.74 -19.81 1.50
N VAL A 89 7.98 -19.55 0.21
CA VAL A 89 6.96 -19.75 -0.83
C VAL A 89 6.53 -21.22 -0.93
N LYS A 90 7.46 -22.18 -0.86
CA LYS A 90 7.15 -23.63 -0.89
C LYS A 90 6.33 -24.08 0.32
N ILE A 91 6.69 -23.65 1.53
CA ILE A 91 5.96 -23.94 2.78
C ILE A 91 4.53 -23.39 2.70
N ALA A 92 4.38 -22.15 2.23
CA ALA A 92 3.07 -21.54 2.02
C ALA A 92 2.22 -22.29 0.99
N ASP A 93 2.79 -22.75 -0.13
CA ASP A 93 2.06 -23.45 -1.21
C ASP A 93 1.66 -24.89 -0.86
N LYS A 94 2.26 -25.49 0.18
CA LYS A 94 1.72 -26.71 0.81
C LYS A 94 0.58 -26.42 1.80
N GLY A 95 0.43 -25.18 2.27
CA GLY A 95 -0.51 -24.81 3.34
C GLY A 95 -0.01 -25.05 4.76
N GLU A 96 1.31 -25.07 4.99
CA GLU A 96 1.92 -25.30 6.32
C GLU A 96 1.89 -24.05 7.24
N TYR A 97 1.53 -22.87 6.72
CA TYR A 97 1.38 -21.62 7.48
C TYR A 97 -0.08 -21.32 7.86
N LYS A 98 -0.27 -20.48 8.89
CA LYS A 98 -1.59 -20.02 9.35
C LYS A 98 -2.34 -19.21 8.29
N SER A 99 -3.67 -19.16 8.43
CA SER A 99 -4.61 -18.48 7.52
C SER A 99 -4.25 -17.02 7.24
N HIS A 100 -3.87 -16.26 8.27
CA HIS A 100 -3.55 -14.84 8.17
C HIS A 100 -2.09 -14.54 7.83
N THR A 101 -1.21 -15.54 7.85
CA THR A 101 0.18 -15.43 7.39
C THR A 101 0.25 -15.17 5.88
N VAL A 102 -0.65 -15.74 5.05
CA VAL A 102 -0.48 -15.77 3.59
C VAL A 102 -1.60 -15.05 2.83
N ASP A 103 -1.34 -13.84 2.32
CA ASP A 103 -2.21 -13.19 1.32
C ASP A 103 -1.75 -13.53 -0.10
N ARG A 104 -2.64 -14.10 -0.92
CA ARG A 104 -2.36 -14.41 -2.33
C ARG A 104 -3.14 -13.46 -3.25
N ALA A 105 -2.41 -12.69 -4.06
CA ALA A 105 -3.01 -11.84 -5.09
C ALA A 105 -2.33 -12.06 -6.46
N PRO A 106 -3.04 -11.84 -7.59
CA PRO A 106 -2.67 -12.31 -8.94
C PRO A 106 -1.21 -12.18 -9.41
N LEU A 107 -0.48 -11.15 -8.99
CA LEU A 107 0.93 -10.90 -9.35
C LEU A 107 1.77 -10.48 -8.13
N ARG A 108 1.26 -10.64 -6.91
CA ARG A 108 1.99 -10.32 -5.67
C ARG A 108 1.40 -11.08 -4.48
N ASN A 109 2.18 -12.00 -3.91
CA ASN A 109 1.85 -12.62 -2.62
C ASN A 109 2.44 -11.79 -1.47
N LYS A 110 1.86 -11.93 -0.27
CA LYS A 110 2.44 -11.47 0.98
C LYS A 110 2.55 -12.61 2.00
N TYR A 111 3.59 -12.55 2.81
CA TYR A 111 3.85 -13.45 3.92
C TYR A 111 4.08 -12.60 5.18
N PHE A 112 3.16 -12.64 6.14
CA PHE A 112 3.14 -11.84 7.37
C PHE A 112 3.66 -12.65 8.55
N PHE A 113 4.68 -12.13 9.24
CA PHE A 113 5.28 -12.77 10.40
C PHE A 113 5.40 -11.82 11.60
N GLY A 114 5.21 -12.37 12.80
CA GLY A 114 5.17 -11.65 14.08
C GLY A 114 3.87 -10.86 14.30
N GLU A 115 3.55 -9.95 13.38
CA GLU A 115 2.33 -9.12 13.39
C GLU A 115 1.77 -8.92 11.98
N GLY A 116 0.50 -9.27 11.79
CA GLY A 116 -0.28 -9.03 10.57
C GLY A 116 -1.50 -8.14 10.83
N TYR A 117 -2.04 -7.53 9.77
CA TYR A 117 -3.14 -6.57 9.86
C TYR A 117 -4.11 -6.66 8.69
N THR A 118 -5.36 -6.26 8.92
CA THR A 118 -6.41 -6.17 7.91
C THR A 118 -6.21 -5.01 6.95
N TYR A 119 -6.55 -5.20 5.68
CA TYR A 119 -6.51 -4.12 4.68
C TYR A 119 -7.51 -4.27 3.53
N GLY A 120 -7.77 -3.14 2.85
CA GLY A 120 -8.43 -3.10 1.55
C GLY A 120 -9.83 -3.69 1.53
N SER A 121 -9.99 -4.89 0.96
CA SER A 121 -11.28 -5.58 0.83
C SER A 121 -11.70 -6.37 2.08
N GLN A 122 -10.80 -6.57 3.04
CA GLN A 122 -11.09 -7.26 4.31
C GLN A 122 -11.84 -6.36 5.32
N LEU A 123 -11.92 -5.05 5.05
CA LEU A 123 -12.55 -4.07 5.92
C LEU A 123 -14.01 -3.85 5.52
N GLU A 124 -14.95 -4.08 6.46
CA GLU A 124 -16.37 -3.78 6.28
C GLU A 124 -16.59 -2.29 5.97
N LYS A 125 -15.90 -1.42 6.72
CA LYS A 125 -15.89 0.04 6.55
C LYS A 125 -14.60 0.44 5.84
N LYS A 126 -14.73 0.92 4.61
CA LYS A 126 -13.58 1.30 3.76
C LYS A 126 -13.15 2.74 4.02
N GLY A 127 -11.89 2.91 4.42
CA GLY A 127 -11.22 4.20 4.59
C GLY A 127 -9.85 3.99 5.24
N PRO A 128 -8.90 4.94 5.10
CA PRO A 128 -7.65 4.90 5.85
C PRO A 128 -7.93 5.04 7.36
N GLY A 129 -7.09 4.42 8.21
CA GLY A 129 -7.28 4.43 9.67
C GLY A 129 -8.20 3.31 10.19
N MET A 130 -8.75 2.49 9.29
CA MET A 130 -9.65 1.37 9.62
C MET A 130 -8.91 0.02 9.67
N GLU A 131 -7.64 -0.02 9.24
CA GLU A 131 -6.74 -1.17 9.38
C GLU A 131 -6.61 -1.55 10.87
N ARG A 132 -6.67 -2.85 11.18
CA ARG A 132 -6.53 -3.40 12.53
C ARG A 132 -5.56 -4.58 12.53
N LEU A 133 -4.77 -4.73 13.58
CA LEU A 133 -3.97 -5.94 13.78
C LEU A 133 -4.88 -7.16 13.97
N TYR A 134 -4.44 -8.33 13.51
CA TYR A 134 -5.09 -9.59 13.89
C TYR A 134 -4.85 -9.89 15.38
N PRO A 135 -5.68 -10.74 16.02
CA PRO A 135 -5.40 -11.27 17.35
C PRO A 135 -3.98 -11.86 17.46
N LYS A 136 -3.38 -11.79 18.66
CA LYS A 136 -2.04 -12.33 18.89
C LYS A 136 -2.04 -13.84 18.61
N GLY A 137 -1.12 -14.30 17.77
CA GLY A 137 -0.98 -15.72 17.40
C GLY A 137 -1.66 -16.12 16.08
N GLU A 138 -2.46 -15.27 15.44
CA GLU A 138 -3.12 -15.56 14.14
C GLU A 138 -2.15 -15.60 12.94
N VAL A 139 -0.99 -14.95 13.06
CA VAL A 139 0.12 -15.08 12.11
C VAL A 139 1.24 -15.92 12.71
N ASP A 140 2.09 -16.47 11.84
CA ASP A 140 3.28 -17.20 12.25
C ASP A 140 4.34 -16.25 12.83
N GLU A 141 5.25 -16.79 13.64
CA GLU A 141 6.34 -16.01 14.24
C GLU A 141 7.38 -15.64 13.19
N ILE A 142 8.24 -14.64 13.48
CA ILE A 142 9.32 -14.25 12.56
C ILE A 142 10.32 -15.40 12.49
N PRO A 143 10.54 -16.04 11.31
CA PRO A 143 11.44 -17.17 11.21
C PRO A 143 12.87 -16.81 11.60
N ASP A 144 13.59 -17.75 12.24
CA ASP A 144 14.96 -17.55 12.72
C ASP A 144 15.90 -17.03 11.62
N TRP A 145 15.72 -17.47 10.37
CA TRP A 145 16.54 -16.99 9.25
C TRP A 145 16.34 -15.48 8.97
N ILE A 146 15.15 -14.91 9.24
CA ILE A 146 14.95 -13.45 9.14
C ILE A 146 15.66 -12.75 10.29
N HIS A 147 15.63 -13.33 11.50
CA HIS A 147 16.39 -12.82 12.64
C HIS A 147 17.90 -12.82 12.38
N GLU A 148 18.48 -13.96 11.97
CA GLU A 148 19.90 -14.14 11.73
C GLU A 148 20.42 -13.40 10.50
N LEU A 149 19.76 -13.55 9.35
CA LEU A 149 20.29 -13.12 8.05
C LEU A 149 19.88 -11.70 7.66
N VAL A 150 18.87 -11.10 8.31
CA VAL A 150 18.32 -9.80 7.92
C VAL A 150 18.25 -8.82 9.08
N ILE A 151 17.54 -9.15 10.17
CA ILE A 151 17.31 -8.24 11.30
C ILE A 151 18.62 -7.98 12.06
N LYS A 152 19.40 -9.02 12.37
CA LYS A 152 20.69 -8.86 13.07
C LYS A 152 21.67 -7.97 12.30
N PRO A 153 21.95 -8.17 10.99
CA PRO A 153 22.78 -7.24 10.20
C PRO A 153 22.29 -5.77 10.22
N LEU A 154 20.98 -5.53 10.35
CA LEU A 154 20.43 -4.18 10.48
C LEU A 154 20.68 -3.58 11.88
N TYR A 155 20.63 -4.39 12.94
CA TYR A 155 21.00 -3.99 14.31
C TYR A 155 22.51 -3.81 14.48
N ASP A 156 23.33 -4.74 13.98
CA ASP A 156 24.79 -4.71 14.04
C ASP A 156 25.32 -3.41 13.42
N ALA A 157 24.89 -3.12 12.18
CA ALA A 157 25.26 -1.93 11.44
C ALA A 157 24.26 -0.76 11.59
N LYS A 158 23.57 -0.69 12.74
CA LYS A 158 22.85 0.47 13.31
C LYS A 158 21.86 1.19 12.38
N ILE A 159 21.05 0.44 11.64
CA ILE A 159 19.88 0.97 10.89
C ILE A 159 18.72 1.31 11.83
N VAL A 160 18.45 0.43 12.79
CA VAL A 160 17.44 0.57 13.84
C VAL A 160 18.01 -0.01 15.15
N PRO A 161 17.52 0.42 16.34
CA PRO A 161 17.97 -0.15 17.60
C PRO A 161 17.53 -1.61 17.73
N GLU A 162 18.29 -2.37 18.53
CA GLU A 162 17.97 -3.77 18.84
C GLU A 162 16.60 -3.88 19.54
N GLY A 163 15.87 -4.95 19.24
CA GLY A 163 14.49 -5.13 19.72
C GLY A 163 13.42 -4.24 19.04
N PHE A 164 13.78 -3.42 18.04
CA PHE A 164 12.80 -2.61 17.30
C PHE A 164 11.83 -3.45 16.48
N VAL A 165 12.32 -4.41 15.70
CA VAL A 165 11.50 -5.16 14.73
C VAL A 165 10.64 -6.22 15.44
N ASN A 166 9.32 -6.11 15.27
CA ASN A 166 8.33 -7.12 15.70
C ASN A 166 7.29 -7.49 14.61
N SER A 167 7.37 -6.86 13.44
CA SER A 167 6.61 -7.24 12.23
C SER A 167 7.59 -7.40 11.06
N ALA A 168 7.58 -8.58 10.44
CA ALA A 168 8.30 -8.85 9.20
C ALA A 168 7.31 -9.27 8.10
N VAL A 169 7.32 -8.60 6.96
CA VAL A 169 6.44 -8.92 5.83
C VAL A 169 7.24 -9.08 4.55
N ILE A 170 7.20 -10.28 3.98
CA ILE A 170 7.78 -10.55 2.66
C ILE A 170 6.70 -10.31 1.61
N ASN A 171 6.92 -9.38 0.68
CA ASN A 171 6.10 -9.24 -0.53
C ASN A 171 6.88 -9.83 -1.71
N ASP A 172 6.37 -10.88 -2.36
CA ASP A 172 6.94 -11.49 -3.56
C ASP A 172 6.12 -11.10 -4.80
N TYR A 173 6.73 -10.43 -5.76
CA TYR A 173 6.11 -9.85 -6.95
C TYR A 173 6.51 -10.63 -8.21
N MET A 174 5.51 -11.03 -8.99
CA MET A 174 5.71 -11.55 -10.34
C MET A 174 5.89 -10.40 -11.35
N PRO A 175 6.43 -10.64 -12.56
CA PRO A 175 6.54 -9.60 -13.60
C PRO A 175 5.23 -8.87 -13.87
N GLY A 176 5.28 -7.53 -13.92
CA GLY A 176 4.11 -6.67 -14.00
C GLY A 176 3.30 -6.55 -12.71
N GLY A 177 3.77 -7.13 -11.60
CA GLY A 177 3.22 -6.93 -10.26
C GLY A 177 3.37 -5.48 -9.80
N CYS A 178 2.53 -5.05 -8.85
CA CYS A 178 2.49 -3.68 -8.38
C CYS A 178 1.93 -3.57 -6.96
N ILE A 179 2.11 -2.41 -6.34
CA ILE A 179 1.32 -1.97 -5.19
C ILE A 179 0.78 -0.58 -5.47
N VAL A 180 -0.51 -0.38 -5.25
CA VAL A 180 -1.21 0.91 -5.41
C VAL A 180 -0.70 1.90 -4.36
N SER A 181 -0.68 3.19 -4.69
CA SER A 181 -0.28 4.26 -3.78
C SER A 181 -0.99 4.18 -2.43
N HIS A 182 -0.18 4.16 -1.36
CA HIS A 182 -0.63 4.07 0.02
C HIS A 182 0.41 4.69 0.98
N ILE A 183 0.05 4.78 2.25
CA ILE A 183 0.92 5.12 3.38
C ILE A 183 0.93 3.90 4.31
N ASP A 184 2.07 3.60 4.95
CA ASP A 184 2.14 2.54 5.97
C ASP A 184 1.30 2.97 7.20
N PRO A 185 0.27 2.19 7.61
CA PRO A 185 -0.74 2.61 8.59
C PRO A 185 -0.16 3.33 9.81
N PRO A 186 -0.37 4.67 9.95
CA PRO A 186 0.33 5.49 10.94
C PRO A 186 -0.10 5.18 12.38
N HIS A 187 -1.30 4.61 12.55
CA HIS A 187 -1.86 4.16 13.81
C HIS A 187 -1.50 2.70 14.17
N ILE A 188 -0.66 2.03 13.37
CA ILE A 188 -0.19 0.66 13.64
C ILE A 188 1.34 0.62 13.75
N PHE A 189 2.03 1.20 12.77
CA PHE A 189 3.47 1.06 12.64
C PHE A 189 4.23 2.31 13.09
N ASP A 190 5.24 2.10 13.91
CA ASP A 190 6.22 3.10 14.29
C ASP A 190 7.28 3.28 13.19
N ARG A 191 8.01 4.40 13.23
CA ARG A 191 8.98 4.81 12.23
C ARG A 191 10.43 4.62 12.76
N PRO A 192 11.42 4.34 11.89
CA PRO A 192 11.34 4.24 10.43
C PRO A 192 10.72 2.92 9.96
N ILE A 193 10.09 2.96 8.79
CA ILE A 193 9.76 1.74 8.04
C ILE A 193 11.03 1.30 7.31
N VAL A 194 11.50 0.08 7.54
CA VAL A 194 12.71 -0.47 6.92
C VAL A 194 12.32 -1.51 5.86
N SER A 195 13.01 -1.52 4.72
CA SER A 195 12.77 -2.48 3.65
C SER A 195 14.07 -2.92 2.97
N VAL A 196 14.13 -4.17 2.50
CA VAL A 196 15.30 -4.76 1.84
C VAL A 196 14.88 -5.48 0.55
N SER A 197 15.46 -5.09 -0.59
CA SER A 197 15.12 -5.62 -1.93
C SER A 197 15.92 -6.88 -2.31
N PHE A 198 15.25 -7.84 -2.97
CA PHE A 198 15.80 -9.12 -3.42
C PHE A 198 15.31 -9.54 -4.81
N PHE A 199 16.02 -10.49 -5.43
CA PHE A 199 15.92 -11.02 -6.80
C PHE A 199 16.23 -10.03 -7.93
N SER A 200 15.64 -8.82 -7.94
CA SER A 200 15.91 -7.85 -9.00
C SER A 200 15.69 -6.40 -8.59
N ASP A 201 16.40 -5.50 -9.27
CA ASP A 201 16.26 -4.05 -9.11
C ASP A 201 14.88 -3.55 -9.58
N SER A 202 14.44 -2.42 -9.02
CA SER A 202 13.14 -1.80 -9.32
C SER A 202 13.13 -0.33 -8.85
N ALA A 203 11.96 0.31 -8.78
CA ALA A 203 11.81 1.68 -8.28
C ALA A 203 10.62 1.84 -7.29
N LEU A 204 10.88 2.52 -6.17
CA LEU A 204 9.87 3.00 -5.22
C LEU A 204 9.42 4.39 -5.64
N CYS A 205 8.15 4.54 -5.99
CA CYS A 205 7.58 5.78 -6.53
C CYS A 205 6.73 6.51 -5.48
N PHE A 206 7.08 7.75 -5.16
CA PHE A 206 6.36 8.61 -4.22
C PHE A 206 5.47 9.62 -4.97
N GLY A 207 4.31 9.96 -4.41
CA GLY A 207 3.38 10.96 -4.97
C GLY A 207 2.53 10.49 -6.16
N CYS A 208 2.67 9.23 -6.60
CA CYS A 208 1.88 8.67 -7.69
C CYS A 208 0.38 8.64 -7.39
N LYS A 209 -0.45 8.92 -8.40
CA LYS A 209 -1.91 8.74 -8.37
C LYS A 209 -2.31 7.66 -9.37
N PHE A 210 -3.04 6.64 -8.90
CA PHE A 210 -3.56 5.56 -9.75
C PHE A 210 -4.97 5.91 -10.24
N SER A 211 -5.19 5.85 -11.55
CA SER A 211 -6.56 5.78 -12.12
C SER A 211 -6.88 4.36 -12.53
N PHE A 212 -8.11 3.92 -12.33
CA PHE A 212 -8.60 2.61 -12.76
C PHE A 212 -9.65 2.77 -13.87
N ARG A 213 -9.60 1.89 -14.88
CA ARG A 213 -10.41 1.91 -16.13
C ARG A 213 -10.08 3.09 -17.08
N PRO A 214 -9.01 3.02 -17.89
CA PRO A 214 -7.93 2.03 -17.87
C PRO A 214 -7.01 2.22 -16.66
N ILE A 215 -6.15 1.24 -16.38
CA ILE A 215 -5.10 1.43 -15.36
C ILE A 215 -4.11 2.48 -15.91
N ARG A 216 -3.87 3.54 -15.16
CA ARG A 216 -2.77 4.49 -15.38
C ARG A 216 -2.17 4.87 -14.03
N VAL A 217 -0.91 5.28 -14.04
CA VAL A 217 -0.23 5.89 -12.90
C VAL A 217 0.29 7.25 -13.34
N SER A 218 0.15 8.29 -12.51
CA SER A 218 0.78 9.58 -12.78
C SER A 218 2.31 9.49 -12.72
N THR A 219 2.98 10.50 -13.25
CA THR A 219 4.36 10.82 -12.88
C THR A 219 4.46 10.87 -11.34
N PRO A 220 5.50 10.26 -10.73
CA PRO A 220 5.80 10.44 -9.31
C PRO A 220 6.44 11.81 -9.05
N VAL A 221 6.47 12.22 -7.78
CA VAL A 221 7.36 13.28 -7.28
C VAL A 221 8.80 12.76 -7.25
N LEU A 222 9.01 11.56 -6.71
CA LEU A 222 10.31 10.86 -6.69
C LEU A 222 10.16 9.42 -7.19
N CYS A 223 11.06 9.01 -8.09
CA CYS A 223 11.23 7.64 -8.55
C CYS A 223 12.57 7.11 -8.00
N LEU A 224 12.54 6.51 -6.81
CA LEU A 224 13.73 6.08 -6.07
C LEU A 224 14.19 4.67 -6.52
N PRO A 225 15.40 4.47 -7.04
CA PRO A 225 15.94 3.13 -7.32
C PRO A 225 16.03 2.28 -6.04
N ILE A 226 15.73 0.98 -6.13
CA ILE A 226 15.70 0.06 -4.98
C ILE A 226 16.37 -1.29 -5.32
N ASP A 227 17.66 -1.20 -5.64
CA ASP A 227 18.53 -2.27 -6.14
C ASP A 227 18.64 -3.51 -5.21
N ARG A 228 19.07 -4.65 -5.75
CA ARG A 228 19.30 -5.90 -5.00
C ARG A 228 20.30 -5.72 -3.84
N GLY A 229 19.87 -6.08 -2.63
CA GLY A 229 20.65 -5.91 -1.39
C GLY A 229 20.67 -4.48 -0.83
N CYS A 230 19.92 -3.55 -1.45
CA CYS A 230 19.70 -2.21 -0.92
C CYS A 230 18.70 -2.25 0.24
N VAL A 231 19.09 -1.63 1.35
CA VAL A 231 18.23 -1.29 2.48
C VAL A 231 17.70 0.11 2.27
N THR A 232 16.38 0.27 2.28
CA THR A 232 15.69 1.56 2.21
C THR A 232 14.89 1.79 3.48
N MET A 233 15.20 2.89 4.18
CA MET A 233 14.46 3.42 5.33
C MET A 233 13.59 4.59 4.85
N ILE A 234 12.34 4.65 5.32
CA ILE A 234 11.48 5.84 5.17
C ILE A 234 10.96 6.32 6.53
N SER A 235 10.90 7.64 6.70
CA SER A 235 10.54 8.33 7.94
C SER A 235 10.07 9.76 7.66
N GLY A 236 9.32 10.37 8.58
CA GLY A 236 8.79 11.73 8.41
C GLY A 236 7.97 11.85 7.12
N TYR A 237 8.13 12.97 6.39
CA TYR A 237 7.35 13.27 5.17
C TYR A 237 7.27 12.10 4.17
N ALA A 238 8.34 11.33 3.99
CA ALA A 238 8.40 10.18 3.08
C ALA A 238 7.61 8.95 3.55
N ALA A 239 7.31 8.84 4.85
CA ALA A 239 6.49 7.79 5.44
C ALA A 239 5.07 8.25 5.81
N ASP A 240 4.87 9.55 6.03
CA ASP A 240 3.72 10.09 6.77
C ASP A 240 2.81 11.00 5.94
N ASP A 241 3.40 11.88 5.12
CA ASP A 241 2.65 12.91 4.37
C ASP A 241 2.42 12.53 2.89
N ILE A 242 3.30 11.71 2.30
CA ILE A 242 3.21 11.31 0.88
C ILE A 242 2.94 9.81 0.70
N THR A 243 2.08 9.47 -0.27
CA THR A 243 1.86 8.07 -0.65
C THR A 243 3.01 7.50 -1.49
N HIS A 244 3.35 6.24 -1.26
CA HIS A 244 4.35 5.50 -2.03
C HIS A 244 3.75 4.26 -2.72
N CYS A 245 4.35 3.83 -3.83
CA CYS A 245 3.88 2.73 -4.68
C CYS A 245 5.02 2.02 -5.44
N ILE A 246 4.71 0.85 -6.03
CA ILE A 246 5.54 0.20 -7.07
C ILE A 246 4.66 0.08 -8.31
N ARG A 247 5.11 0.61 -9.46
CA ARG A 247 4.31 0.63 -10.70
C ARG A 247 4.58 -0.65 -11.52
N PRO A 248 3.62 -1.18 -12.30
CA PRO A 248 3.81 -2.42 -13.06
C PRO A 248 5.03 -2.42 -14.00
N GLN A 249 5.36 -1.28 -14.58
CA GLN A 249 6.51 -1.13 -15.48
C GLN A 249 7.87 -1.25 -14.76
N ASP A 250 7.92 -1.05 -13.44
CA ASP A 250 9.15 -1.10 -12.65
C ASP A 250 9.45 -2.53 -12.16
N VAL A 251 8.50 -3.47 -12.29
CA VAL A 251 8.66 -4.89 -11.95
C VAL A 251 8.82 -5.68 -13.25
N VAL A 252 10.04 -5.61 -13.81
CA VAL A 252 10.36 -6.22 -15.11
C VAL A 252 10.54 -7.73 -15.01
N GLN A 253 11.08 -8.20 -13.88
CA GLN A 253 11.36 -9.59 -13.52
C GLN A 253 10.71 -9.91 -12.17
N ARG A 254 10.92 -11.11 -11.61
CA ARG A 254 10.49 -11.40 -10.23
C ARG A 254 11.30 -10.57 -9.25
N ARG A 255 10.63 -9.95 -8.28
CA ARG A 255 11.24 -9.17 -7.20
C ARG A 255 10.60 -9.51 -5.87
N ALA A 256 11.42 -9.67 -4.82
CA ALA A 256 10.91 -9.71 -3.45
C ALA A 256 11.37 -8.49 -2.64
N VAL A 257 10.65 -8.20 -1.57
CA VAL A 257 11.08 -7.23 -0.54
C VAL A 257 10.67 -7.73 0.83
N ILE A 258 11.60 -7.70 1.78
CA ILE A 258 11.32 -7.92 3.19
C ILE A 258 11.13 -6.54 3.84
N ILE A 259 9.94 -6.28 4.38
CA ILE A 259 9.59 -5.05 5.10
C ILE A 259 9.63 -5.36 6.60
N LEU A 260 10.39 -4.58 7.36
CA LEU A 260 10.67 -4.78 8.77
C LEU A 260 10.24 -3.52 9.54
N ARG A 261 9.34 -3.69 10.51
CA ARG A 261 8.69 -2.59 11.23
C ARG A 261 8.55 -2.90 12.71
N ARG A 262 8.37 -1.84 13.50
CA ARG A 262 7.85 -1.90 14.85
C ARG A 262 6.35 -1.58 14.83
N VAL A 263 5.57 -2.35 15.56
CA VAL A 263 4.14 -2.11 15.85
C VAL A 263 4.04 -1.40 17.20
N PHE A 264 3.21 -0.35 17.28
CA PHE A 264 2.96 0.37 18.53
C PHE A 264 2.26 -0.53 19.58
N PRO A 265 2.57 -0.39 20.89
CA PRO A 265 1.96 -1.21 21.94
C PRO A 265 0.43 -1.09 22.03
N ASP A 266 -0.11 0.08 21.69
CA ASP A 266 -1.53 0.46 21.70
C ASP A 266 -2.18 0.38 20.31
N ALA A 267 -1.47 -0.10 19.29
CA ALA A 267 -1.98 -0.26 17.93
C ALA A 267 -3.28 -1.11 17.92
N PRO A 268 -4.37 -0.61 17.30
CA PRO A 268 -5.69 -1.18 17.51
C PRO A 268 -5.83 -2.54 16.82
N ARG A 269 -6.24 -3.53 17.61
CA ARG A 269 -6.37 -4.94 17.23
C ARG A 269 -7.84 -5.30 17.01
N LEU A 270 -8.10 -6.38 16.28
CA LEU A 270 -9.39 -7.05 16.30
C LEU A 270 -9.54 -7.86 17.60
N GLU A 271 -10.77 -7.95 18.10
CA GLU A 271 -11.10 -8.87 19.20
C GLU A 271 -10.86 -10.33 18.77
N PRO A 272 -10.37 -11.20 19.68
CA PRO A 272 -10.26 -12.62 19.40
C PRO A 272 -11.65 -13.23 19.18
N VAL A 273 -11.77 -14.14 18.20
CA VAL A 273 -13.02 -14.87 17.95
C VAL A 273 -13.18 -15.94 19.04
N VAL A 274 -13.77 -15.53 20.17
CA VAL A 274 -14.19 -16.48 21.21
C VAL A 274 -15.34 -17.31 20.65
N GLU A 275 -15.04 -18.53 20.20
CA GLU A 275 -16.05 -19.52 19.84
C GLU A 275 -16.88 -19.84 21.10
N LYS A 276 -18.06 -19.21 21.18
CA LYS A 276 -19.06 -19.58 22.18
C LYS A 276 -19.61 -20.95 21.80
N GLU A 277 -19.03 -22.01 22.38
CA GLU A 277 -19.58 -23.36 22.34
C GLU A 277 -21.07 -23.29 22.70
N SER A 278 -21.93 -23.41 21.68
CA SER A 278 -23.36 -23.25 21.88
C SER A 278 -23.90 -24.53 22.50
N SER A 279 -23.89 -24.58 23.85
CA SER A 279 -24.16 -25.76 24.65
C SER A 279 -25.66 -26.14 24.67
N TRP A 280 -26.26 -26.33 23.50
CA TRP A 280 -27.60 -26.85 23.27
C TRP A 280 -27.66 -28.34 23.61
N LYS A 281 -27.46 -28.66 24.89
CA LYS A 281 -27.67 -30.01 25.45
C LYS A 281 -29.13 -30.41 25.24
N ARG A 282 -29.40 -31.12 24.14
CA ARG A 282 -30.70 -31.75 23.86
C ARG A 282 -31.07 -32.64 25.04
N LYS A 283 -32.04 -32.20 25.85
CA LYS A 283 -32.74 -33.07 26.80
C LYS A 283 -33.46 -34.17 26.02
N ARG A 284 -32.82 -35.34 25.86
CA ARG A 284 -33.53 -36.59 25.66
C ARG A 284 -34.20 -36.92 26.98
N SER A 285 -35.47 -36.55 27.13
CA SER A 285 -36.31 -37.04 28.22
C SER A 285 -36.44 -38.55 28.10
N SER A 286 -36.01 -39.29 29.12
CA SER A 286 -36.40 -40.68 29.27
C SER A 286 -37.88 -40.75 29.61
N VAL A 287 -38.61 -41.61 28.91
CA VAL A 287 -39.89 -42.19 29.35
C VAL A 287 -39.85 -43.65 28.91
N GLU A 288 -40.16 -44.54 29.84
CA GLU A 288 -40.11 -46.00 29.65
C GLU A 288 -41.44 -46.61 30.14
N SER A 289 -41.62 -47.91 29.89
CA SER A 289 -42.68 -48.81 30.39
C SER A 289 -44.09 -48.76 29.74
N GLY A 290 -44.41 -49.88 29.05
CA GLY A 290 -45.74 -50.51 28.99
C GLY A 290 -46.79 -50.00 27.97
N SER A 291 -47.72 -50.82 27.45
CA SER A 291 -47.88 -52.31 27.44
C SER A 291 -48.99 -52.69 26.42
N ILE A 292 -48.92 -53.86 25.75
CA ILE A 292 -50.09 -54.67 25.25
C ILE A 292 -50.94 -54.01 24.10
N SER A 293 -51.49 -54.68 23.07
CA SER A 293 -51.34 -56.03 22.47
C SER A 293 -51.90 -56.06 21.03
N GLU A 294 -51.43 -57.02 20.23
CA GLU A 294 -52.12 -57.82 19.19
C GLU A 294 -53.15 -57.22 18.17
N ASP A 295 -52.75 -57.34 16.89
CA ASP A 295 -53.50 -57.91 15.74
C ASP A 295 -54.50 -57.08 14.87
N ASP A 296 -54.81 -57.69 13.71
CA ASP A 296 -55.73 -57.36 12.62
C ASP A 296 -55.30 -56.28 11.58
N SER A 297 -56.03 -56.20 10.46
CA SER A 297 -55.38 -56.38 9.15
C SER A 297 -55.95 -55.56 7.97
N HIS A 298 -55.52 -55.93 6.76
CA HIS A 298 -56.05 -55.58 5.43
C HIS A 298 -55.90 -54.15 4.82
N HIS A 299 -55.06 -54.13 3.78
CA HIS A 299 -55.36 -53.60 2.42
C HIS A 299 -55.28 -52.09 2.05
N LYS A 300 -54.46 -51.85 1.01
CA LYS A 300 -54.73 -51.03 -0.21
C LYS A 300 -55.15 -49.56 -0.05
N SER A 301 -54.31 -48.64 -0.53
CA SER A 301 -54.54 -48.05 -1.87
C SER A 301 -53.31 -47.28 -2.42
N ARG A 302 -53.32 -47.01 -3.73
CA ARG A 302 -52.39 -46.09 -4.40
C ARG A 302 -52.89 -44.64 -4.26
N ARG A 303 -51.98 -43.67 -4.10
CA ARG A 303 -52.09 -42.41 -4.86
C ARG A 303 -50.75 -41.70 -5.06
N THR A 304 -50.56 -41.23 -6.28
CA THR A 304 -49.47 -40.36 -6.74
C THR A 304 -49.86 -38.89 -6.59
N VAL A 305 -48.88 -37.97 -6.58
CA VAL A 305 -48.77 -36.78 -7.49
C VAL A 305 -47.79 -35.71 -6.95
N SER A 306 -47.23 -34.92 -7.88
CA SER A 306 -46.57 -33.61 -7.76
C SER A 306 -45.32 -33.45 -6.88
N ILE A 307 -44.18 -33.32 -7.56
CA ILE A 307 -43.07 -32.46 -7.14
C ILE A 307 -43.49 -30.99 -7.33
N HIS A 308 -43.19 -30.11 -6.36
CA HIS A 308 -43.20 -28.66 -6.57
C HIS A 308 -41.84 -28.03 -6.23
N ARG A 309 -41.40 -27.12 -7.09
CA ARG A 309 -40.04 -26.56 -7.13
C ARG A 309 -40.12 -25.04 -7.27
N SER A 310 -40.29 -24.33 -6.15
CA SER A 310 -40.39 -22.87 -6.11
C SER A 310 -39.03 -22.20 -6.25
N LYS A 311 -38.72 -21.68 -7.45
CA LYS A 311 -37.70 -20.63 -7.63
C LYS A 311 -38.35 -19.27 -7.38
N HIS A 312 -37.80 -18.44 -6.50
CA HIS A 312 -38.21 -17.05 -6.36
C HIS A 312 -37.10 -16.10 -6.83
N HIS A 313 -37.31 -15.45 -7.98
CA HIS A 313 -36.53 -14.29 -8.41
C HIS A 313 -37.20 -13.00 -7.90
N SER A 314 -36.82 -12.54 -6.71
CA SER A 314 -37.15 -11.22 -6.17
C SER A 314 -36.56 -10.08 -7.03
N SER A 315 -37.37 -9.22 -7.66
CA SER A 315 -36.87 -8.00 -8.30
C SER A 315 -37.68 -6.77 -7.89
N SER A 316 -37.00 -5.78 -7.33
CA SER A 316 -37.47 -4.41 -7.12
C SER A 316 -36.27 -3.50 -7.42
N HIS A 317 -36.25 -2.66 -8.47
CA HIS A 317 -37.10 -1.51 -8.79
C HIS A 317 -37.04 -0.37 -7.77
N ARG A 318 -36.52 0.77 -8.24
CA ARG A 318 -36.38 2.04 -7.52
C ARG A 318 -37.74 2.63 -7.17
N GLN A 319 -37.80 3.34 -6.05
CA GLN A 319 -38.57 4.58 -5.96
C GLN A 319 -37.67 5.71 -5.44
N SER A 320 -38.05 6.95 -5.74
CA SER A 320 -37.29 8.15 -5.39
C SER A 320 -38.07 9.03 -4.41
N SER A 321 -37.39 9.59 -3.41
CA SER A 321 -37.89 10.71 -2.61
C SER A 321 -37.00 11.93 -2.81
N LYS A 322 -37.62 13.12 -2.90
CA LYS A 322 -36.91 14.39 -3.11
C LYS A 322 -36.70 15.13 -1.79
N ALA A 323 -35.49 15.67 -1.64
CA ALA A 323 -35.12 16.92 -0.98
C ALA A 323 -35.91 17.41 0.26
N ARG A 324 -35.17 17.62 1.36
CA ARG A 324 -35.35 18.80 2.22
C ARG A 324 -34.01 19.52 2.40
N LYS A 325 -33.98 20.82 2.08
CA LYS A 325 -32.92 21.73 2.54
C LYS A 325 -33.14 22.02 4.03
N THR A 326 -32.05 22.13 4.80
CA THR A 326 -32.00 23.03 5.96
C THR A 326 -30.63 23.70 5.98
N GLU A 327 -30.62 25.02 5.81
CA GLU A 327 -29.46 25.88 6.08
C GLU A 327 -29.59 26.38 7.52
N LYS A 328 -28.47 26.49 8.25
CA LYS A 328 -28.33 27.46 9.34
C LYS A 328 -26.87 27.74 9.65
N ASN A 329 -26.50 29.02 9.66
CA ASN A 329 -25.19 29.51 10.07
C ASN A 329 -25.07 29.49 11.61
N GLY A 330 -23.84 29.42 12.11
CA GLY A 330 -23.54 29.56 13.53
C GLY A 330 -22.04 29.75 13.76
N HIS A 331 -21.57 31.00 13.77
CA HIS A 331 -20.19 31.31 14.12
C HIS A 331 -19.92 31.06 15.61
N SER A 332 -18.73 30.56 15.93
CA SER A 332 -17.94 31.14 17.00
C SER A 332 -16.47 31.22 16.58
N ARG A 333 -15.90 32.43 16.63
CA ARG A 333 -14.45 32.64 16.67
C ARG A 333 -14.08 32.71 18.14
N VAL A 334 -13.10 31.94 18.59
CA VAL A 334 -12.40 32.21 19.84
C VAL A 334 -11.02 32.72 19.49
N VAL A 335 -10.70 33.93 19.98
CA VAL A 335 -9.39 34.58 19.80
C VAL A 335 -8.83 34.86 21.19
N SER A 336 -7.69 34.26 21.48
CA SER A 336 -6.75 34.63 22.55
C SER A 336 -5.40 34.81 21.85
N LYS A 337 -4.81 36.03 21.85
CA LYS A 337 -4.02 36.55 22.98
C LYS A 337 -2.95 35.52 23.38
N THR A 338 -1.75 35.49 22.80
CA THR A 338 -0.73 36.55 22.62
C THR A 338 -0.46 37.33 23.91
N SER A 339 0.64 36.97 24.58
CA SER A 339 1.18 37.64 25.76
C SER A 339 2.69 37.40 25.82
N ASP A 340 3.43 38.05 24.93
CA ASP A 340 4.89 38.20 24.98
C ASP A 340 5.23 39.63 25.40
N SER A 341 6.02 39.79 26.46
CA SER A 341 6.76 41.02 26.80
C SER A 341 7.70 40.77 27.98
N GLN A 342 9.03 40.85 27.72
CA GLN A 342 10.06 41.43 28.62
C GLN A 342 10.38 40.65 29.93
N ASP A 343 11.58 40.63 30.50
CA ASP A 343 12.94 41.12 30.17
C ASP A 343 13.94 40.39 31.14
N SER A 344 15.30 40.48 31.15
CA SER A 344 16.34 41.22 30.39
C SER A 344 17.72 40.53 30.57
N SER A 345 18.80 41.19 30.07
CA SER A 345 20.15 41.35 30.69
C SER A 345 21.10 40.17 30.96
N GLU A 346 22.29 40.26 30.32
CA GLU A 346 23.65 39.97 30.84
C GLU A 346 24.06 38.50 31.16
N ASP A 347 25.31 38.05 30.99
CA ASP A 347 26.63 38.73 30.90
C ASP A 347 27.60 38.17 29.80
N ASP A 348 28.78 38.79 29.71
CA ASP A 348 30.04 38.51 28.95
C ASP A 348 30.45 37.02 28.71
N GLU A 349 31.30 36.66 27.73
CA GLU A 349 32.62 37.23 27.38
C GLU A 349 33.00 37.16 25.88
N ALA A 350 34.01 37.96 25.47
CA ALA A 350 34.55 37.99 24.11
C ALA A 350 36.05 37.61 24.02
N VAL A 351 36.38 36.49 23.35
CA VAL A 351 37.76 36.08 23.06
C VAL A 351 38.14 36.36 21.60
N VAL A 352 39.28 37.01 21.39
CA VAL A 352 39.73 37.56 20.10
C VAL A 352 40.86 36.72 19.48
N THR A 353 41.09 36.91 18.17
CA THR A 353 42.26 36.52 17.32
C THR A 353 42.11 35.23 16.47
N PRO A 354 42.85 35.10 15.35
CA PRO A 354 43.20 36.14 14.36
C PRO A 354 42.89 35.74 12.89
N LYS A 355 42.74 36.74 12.02
CA LYS A 355 42.48 36.57 10.57
C LYS A 355 43.63 35.87 9.83
N LYS A 356 43.32 34.94 8.92
CA LYS A 356 44.28 34.46 7.87
C LYS A 356 43.65 34.32 6.48
N SER A 357 44.13 35.15 5.55
CA SER A 357 44.36 34.88 4.12
C SER A 357 43.34 34.00 3.36
N VAL A 358 42.37 34.64 2.70
CA VAL A 358 41.72 34.05 1.52
C VAL A 358 42.73 33.98 0.37
N ARG A 359 42.90 32.80 -0.26
CA ARG A 359 43.75 32.62 -1.45
C ARG A 359 42.94 31.97 -2.57
N GLN A 360 42.71 32.71 -3.65
CA GLN A 360 42.02 32.18 -4.83
C GLN A 360 42.85 31.06 -5.48
N VAL A 361 42.20 29.97 -5.86
CA VAL A 361 42.77 28.94 -6.75
C VAL A 361 41.85 28.84 -7.97
N ARG A 362 42.45 28.86 -9.18
CA ARG A 362 41.73 28.79 -10.45
C ARG A 362 41.08 27.43 -10.63
N VAL A 363 39.79 27.41 -11.01
CA VAL A 363 39.16 26.21 -11.57
C VAL A 363 39.77 25.93 -12.94
N SER A 364 40.29 24.71 -13.13
CA SER A 364 40.68 24.21 -14.45
C SER A 364 39.85 22.97 -14.80
N ARG A 365 39.29 22.95 -16.01
CA ARG A 365 38.51 21.81 -16.52
C ARG A 365 39.46 20.72 -17.03
N MET A 366 39.42 19.53 -16.43
CA MET A 366 39.67 18.29 -17.15
C MET A 366 38.72 17.19 -16.67
N ALA A 367 38.20 16.41 -17.62
CA ALA A 367 37.23 15.35 -17.37
C ALA A 367 37.90 13.99 -17.19
N ARG A 368 37.38 13.19 -16.25
CA ARG A 368 37.43 11.71 -16.21
C ARG A 368 36.55 11.23 -15.05
N HIS A 369 35.27 10.93 -15.30
CA HIS A 369 34.46 10.22 -14.31
C HIS A 369 34.98 8.78 -14.15
N ARG A 370 35.59 8.49 -13.01
CA ARG A 370 35.68 7.12 -12.46
C ARG A 370 34.77 7.03 -11.24
N LYS A 371 34.24 5.83 -11.01
CA LYS A 371 33.38 5.49 -9.87
C LYS A 371 34.08 5.84 -8.54
N LEU A 372 33.35 6.46 -7.63
CA LEU A 372 33.49 6.28 -6.17
C LEU A 372 32.10 6.51 -5.56
N CYS A 373 31.67 5.59 -4.70
CA CYS A 373 30.48 5.76 -3.88
C CYS A 373 30.87 6.43 -2.54
N TRP A 374 29.90 7.11 -1.94
CA TRP A 374 29.83 7.47 -0.53
C TRP A 374 28.38 7.25 -0.07
#